data_AF-A0A511HK00-F1
#
_entry.id   AF-A0A511HK00-F1
#
_cell.length_a   1.000
_cell.length_b   1.000
_cell.length_c   1.000
_cell.angle_alpha   90.00
_cell.angle_beta   90.00
_cell.angle_gamma   90.00
#
_symmetry.space_group_name_H-M   'P 1'
#
loop_
_entity.id
_entity.type
_entity.pdbx_description
1 polymer ?
#
loop_
_entity_poly.entity_id
_entity_poly.type
_entity_poly.pdbx_seq_one_letter_code
_entity_poly.pdbx_strand_id
1 'polypeptide(L)'
;MDKGTPTARRTLAVSSLALVDPSGGAATIRDVLEDAKAPAEVRASAADALRRCLGLDAIPTLITRLKDPESQVREAVAVALGRLGGQQARQALEDRLPIEERALVREALQRGLTLVEP
;
A
#
# COMPACT_ATOMS: atom_id res chain seq x y z
N MET A 1 -2.69 15.78 -28.23
CA MET A 1 -2.37 16.42 -26.93
C MET A 1 -3.00 15.57 -25.85
N ASP A 2 -2.24 14.62 -25.31
CA ASP A 2 -2.71 13.70 -24.28
C ASP A 2 -2.86 14.47 -22.95
N LYS A 3 -4.09 14.86 -22.62
CA LYS A 3 -4.39 15.48 -21.33
C LYS A 3 -4.39 14.35 -20.31
N GLY A 4 -3.20 14.00 -19.80
CA GLY A 4 -3.01 12.97 -18.78
C GLY A 4 -4.18 12.95 -17.80
N THR A 5 -4.86 11.81 -17.72
CA THR A 5 -6.13 11.68 -17.01
C THR A 5 -6.02 12.19 -15.56
N PRO A 6 -7.11 12.70 -14.95
CA PRO A 6 -7.08 13.17 -13.57
C PRO A 6 -6.49 12.14 -12.58
N THR A 7 -6.61 10.84 -12.89
CA THR A 7 -5.99 9.75 -12.13
C THR A 7 -4.47 9.74 -12.26
N ALA A 8 -3.93 9.81 -13.48
CA ALA A 8 -2.48 9.87 -13.69
C ALA A 8 -1.84 11.07 -13.00
N ARG A 9 -2.49 12.24 -13.03
CA ARG A 9 -2.03 13.43 -12.29
C ARG A 9 -2.03 13.23 -10.77
N ARG A 10 -3.03 12.53 -10.22
CA ARG A 10 -3.10 12.22 -8.78
C ARG A 10 -2.03 11.23 -8.35
N THR A 11 -1.79 10.17 -9.13
CA THR A 11 -0.72 9.20 -8.86
C THR A 11 0.67 9.85 -8.87
N LEU A 12 0.90 10.75 -9.84
CA LEU A 12 2.13 11.54 -9.90
C LEU A 12 2.25 12.50 -8.71
N ALA A 13 1.15 13.10 -8.25
CA ALA A 13 1.16 13.96 -7.08
C ALA A 13 1.51 13.20 -5.79
N VAL A 14 0.92 12.01 -5.58
CA VAL A 14 1.25 11.15 -4.43
C VAL A 14 2.72 10.73 -4.45
N SER A 15 3.22 10.34 -5.61
CA SER A 15 4.64 9.97 -5.79
C SER A 15 5.58 11.16 -5.58
N SER A 16 5.18 12.35 -6.03
CA SER A 16 5.97 13.58 -5.88
C SER A 16 6.01 14.04 -4.43
N LEU A 17 4.89 13.97 -3.69
CA LEU A 17 4.86 14.28 -2.27
C LEU A 17 5.80 13.38 -1.48
N ALA A 18 5.79 12.08 -1.76
CA ALA A 18 6.71 11.13 -1.14
C ALA A 18 8.19 11.39 -1.44
N LEU A 19 8.50 12.09 -2.54
CA LEU A 19 9.86 12.41 -2.96
C LEU A 19 10.36 13.76 -2.43
N VAL A 20 9.47 14.77 -2.37
CA VAL A 20 9.84 16.16 -2.05
C VAL A 20 9.75 16.46 -0.56
N ASP A 21 8.81 15.84 0.16
CA ASP A 21 8.68 15.96 1.62
C ASP A 21 8.15 14.65 2.23
N PRO A 22 9.03 13.66 2.47
CA PRO A 22 8.64 12.37 3.02
C PRO A 22 7.96 12.48 4.40
N SER A 23 8.37 13.46 5.21
CA SER A 23 7.92 13.63 6.60
C SER A 23 6.59 14.36 6.67
N GLY A 24 6.43 15.47 5.94
CA GLY A 24 5.20 16.26 5.92
C GLY A 24 4.12 15.70 4.99
N GLY A 25 4.51 14.95 3.95
CA GLY A 25 3.58 14.33 3.01
C GLY A 25 2.87 13.09 3.53
N ALA A 26 3.38 12.44 4.56
CA ALA A 26 2.87 11.14 5.03
C ALA A 26 1.41 11.19 5.53
N ALA A 27 1.00 12.27 6.18
CA ALA A 27 -0.40 12.45 6.60
C ALA A 27 -1.33 12.53 5.38
N THR A 28 -0.97 13.36 4.40
CA THR A 28 -1.73 13.49 3.14
C THR A 28 -1.78 12.17 2.37
N ILE A 29 -0.68 11.42 2.31
CA ILE A 29 -0.64 10.12 1.62
C ILE A 29 -1.53 9.10 2.36
N ARG A 30 -1.58 9.14 3.70
CA ARG A 30 -2.51 8.34 4.49
C ARG A 30 -3.96 8.68 4.18
N ASP A 31 -4.31 9.97 4.14
CA ASP A 31 -5.67 10.40 3.81
C ASP A 31 -6.09 9.89 2.43
N VAL A 32 -5.17 9.92 1.45
CA VAL A 32 -5.43 9.37 0.11
C VAL A 32 -5.62 7.85 0.13
N LEU A 33 -4.84 7.12 0.92
CA LEU A 33 -5.00 5.67 1.08
C LEU A 33 -6.33 5.31 1.79
N GLU A 34 -6.83 6.19 2.66
CA GLU A 34 -8.05 5.98 3.43
C GLU A 34 -9.32 6.46 2.71
N ASP A 35 -9.19 7.36 1.73
CA ASP A 35 -10.31 7.88 0.95
C ASP A 35 -10.90 6.80 0.02
N ALA A 36 -12.03 6.21 0.44
CA ALA A 36 -12.77 5.23 -0.34
C ALA A 36 -13.22 5.75 -1.72
N LYS A 37 -13.31 7.07 -1.93
CA LYS A 37 -13.68 7.67 -3.21
C LYS A 37 -12.48 7.85 -4.15
N ALA A 38 -11.25 7.79 -3.62
CA ALA A 38 -10.06 7.85 -4.45
C ALA A 38 -10.00 6.60 -5.36
N PRO A 39 -9.54 6.70 -6.61
CA PRO A 39 -9.38 5.53 -7.48
C PRO A 39 -8.45 4.48 -6.85
N ALA A 40 -8.72 3.20 -7.09
CA ALA A 40 -7.92 2.08 -6.57
C ALA A 40 -6.42 2.23 -6.90
N GLU A 41 -6.10 2.66 -8.12
CA GLU A 41 -4.73 2.93 -8.58
C GLU A 41 -4.01 3.99 -7.73
N VAL A 42 -4.74 5.02 -7.31
CA VAL A 42 -4.20 6.12 -6.49
C VAL A 42 -3.98 5.64 -5.07
N ARG A 43 -4.92 4.87 -4.49
CA ARG A 43 -4.76 4.25 -3.17
C ARG A 43 -3.61 3.24 -3.15
N ALA A 44 -3.49 2.40 -4.17
CA ALA A 44 -2.38 1.45 -4.31
C ALA A 44 -1.02 2.18 -4.36
N SER A 45 -0.95 3.30 -5.08
CA SER A 45 0.24 4.14 -5.13
C SER A 45 0.55 4.80 -3.77
N ALA A 46 -0.49 5.20 -3.03
CA ALA A 46 -0.37 5.74 -1.69
C ALA A 46 0.19 4.70 -0.68
N ALA A 47 -0.13 3.42 -0.84
CA ALA A 47 0.43 2.36 0.00
C ALA A 47 1.96 2.23 -0.16
N ASP A 48 2.48 2.22 -1.39
CA ASP A 48 3.94 2.18 -1.60
C ASP A 48 4.62 3.50 -1.18
N ALA A 49 3.97 4.64 -1.40
CA ALA A 49 4.45 5.93 -0.94
C ALA A 49 4.56 6.00 0.59
N LEU A 50 3.54 5.53 1.34
CA LEU A 50 3.57 5.46 2.80
C LEU A 50 4.70 4.59 3.32
N ARG A 51 4.91 3.41 2.71
CA ARG A 51 6.04 2.54 3.03
C ARG A 51 7.37 3.30 2.92
N ARG A 52 7.57 4.06 1.85
CA ARG A 52 8.80 4.81 1.60
C ARG A 52 8.98 6.00 2.55
N CYS A 53 7.87 6.64 2.93
CA CYS A 53 7.88 7.83 3.79
C CYS A 53 8.04 7.49 5.28
N LEU A 54 7.31 6.48 5.75
CA LEU A 54 7.18 6.16 7.17
C LEU A 54 7.94 4.90 7.59
N GLY A 55 8.43 4.10 6.64
CA GLY A 55 9.09 2.84 6.97
C GLY A 55 8.20 1.95 7.84
N LEU A 56 8.74 1.44 8.95
CA LEU A 56 8.02 0.56 9.87
C LEU A 56 6.79 1.22 10.50
N ASP A 57 6.77 2.55 10.65
CA ASP A 57 5.62 3.29 11.20
C ASP A 57 4.41 3.25 10.25
N ALA A 58 4.59 2.85 8.99
CA ALA A 58 3.49 2.62 8.05
C ALA A 58 2.70 1.34 8.37
N ILE A 59 3.30 0.37 9.09
CA ILE A 59 2.76 -0.99 9.24
C ILE A 59 1.32 -0.98 9.80
N PRO A 60 0.99 -0.27 10.90
CA PRO A 60 -0.37 -0.27 11.43
C PRO A 60 -1.40 0.23 10.40
N THR A 61 -1.07 1.30 9.67
CA THR A 61 -1.93 1.88 8.63
C THR A 61 -2.16 0.88 7.51
N LEU A 62 -1.08 0.30 6.98
CA LEU A 62 -1.11 -0.66 5.88
C LEU A 62 -1.90 -1.93 6.25
N ILE A 63 -1.76 -2.45 7.46
CA ILE A 63 -2.53 -3.62 7.92
C ILE A 63 -4.03 -3.38 7.80
N THR A 64 -4.52 -2.18 8.15
CA THR A 64 -5.95 -1.87 8.01
C THR A 64 -6.45 -1.90 6.57
N ARG A 65 -5.56 -1.83 5.58
CA ARG A 65 -5.88 -1.81 4.15
C ARG A 65 -5.76 -3.17 3.47
N LEU A 66 -5.32 -4.23 4.18
CA LEU A 66 -5.42 -5.60 3.69
C LEU A 66 -6.87 -6.08 3.47
N LYS A 67 -7.85 -5.31 3.97
CA LYS A 67 -9.30 -5.52 3.77
C LYS A 67 -9.94 -4.52 2.78
N ASP A 68 -9.13 -3.76 2.04
CA ASP A 68 -9.66 -2.81 1.05
C ASP A 68 -10.55 -3.57 0.03
N PRO A 69 -11.71 -3.01 -0.36
CA PRO A 69 -12.61 -3.68 -1.31
C PRO A 69 -11.93 -3.98 -2.64
N GLU A 70 -10.99 -3.14 -3.07
CA GLU A 70 -10.30 -3.26 -4.35
C GLU A 70 -9.07 -4.16 -4.22
N SER A 71 -9.03 -5.24 -5.01
CA SER A 71 -7.94 -6.21 -4.92
C SER A 71 -6.58 -5.62 -5.26
N GLN A 72 -6.54 -4.61 -6.14
CA GLN A 72 -5.31 -3.92 -6.49
C GLN A 72 -4.69 -3.18 -5.30
N VAL A 73 -5.52 -2.63 -4.41
CA VAL A 73 -5.03 -1.96 -3.19
C VAL A 73 -4.51 -3.00 -2.21
N ARG A 74 -5.24 -4.11 -2.03
CA ARG A 74 -4.79 -5.22 -1.17
C ARG A 74 -3.45 -5.79 -1.63
N GLU A 75 -3.26 -5.97 -2.93
CA GLU A 75 -2.00 -6.43 -3.53
C GLU A 75 -0.85 -5.46 -3.20
N ALA A 76 -1.03 -4.17 -3.47
CA ALA A 76 0.00 -3.15 -3.18
C ALA A 76 0.35 -3.09 -1.69
N VAL A 77 -0.65 -3.21 -0.82
CA VAL A 77 -0.48 -3.25 0.63
C VAL A 77 0.28 -4.50 1.07
N ALA A 78 -0.06 -5.67 0.53
CA ALA A 78 0.65 -6.92 0.81
C ALA A 78 2.13 -6.84 0.43
N VAL A 79 2.42 -6.31 -0.77
CA VAL A 79 3.80 -6.06 -1.22
C VAL A 79 4.50 -5.06 -0.31
N ALA A 80 3.81 -3.99 0.09
CA ALA A 80 4.38 -2.96 0.94
C ALA A 80 4.77 -3.51 2.32
N LEU A 81 3.88 -4.28 2.95
CA LEU A 81 4.13 -4.96 4.22
C LEU A 81 5.26 -5.99 4.12
N GLY A 82 5.30 -6.79 3.05
CA GLY A 82 6.39 -7.74 2.82
C GLY A 82 7.76 -7.07 2.69
N ARG A 83 7.82 -5.88 2.08
CA ARG A 83 9.05 -5.08 1.98
C ARG A 83 9.46 -4.39 3.28
N LEU A 84 8.50 -4.08 4.15
CA LEU A 84 8.78 -3.51 5.47
C LEU A 84 9.29 -4.57 6.44
N GLY A 85 8.73 -5.78 6.35
CA GLY A 85 9.08 -6.87 7.25
C GLY A 85 8.65 -6.62 8.69
N GLY A 86 9.26 -7.38 9.59
CA GLY A 86 8.94 -7.38 11.01
C GLY A 86 7.74 -8.25 11.38
N GLN A 87 7.70 -8.62 12.66
CA GLN A 87 6.73 -9.58 13.20
C GLN A 87 5.28 -9.17 12.95
N GLN A 88 4.96 -7.87 13.08
CA GLN A 88 3.61 -7.38 12.90
C GLN A 88 3.15 -7.45 11.44
N ALA A 89 4.03 -7.15 10.48
CA ALA A 89 3.74 -7.30 9.06
C ALA A 89 3.56 -8.77 8.71
N ARG A 90 4.45 -9.64 9.20
CA ARG A 90 4.36 -11.09 9.03
C ARG A 90 3.01 -11.64 9.49
N GLN A 91 2.63 -11.37 10.74
CA GLN A 91 1.37 -11.86 11.30
C GLN A 91 0.17 -11.42 10.46
N ALA A 92 0.14 -10.16 10.04
CA ALA A 92 -0.96 -9.67 9.22
C ALA A 92 -1.04 -10.32 7.83
N LEU A 93 0.11 -10.64 7.22
CA LEU A 93 0.17 -11.38 5.96
C LEU A 93 -0.29 -12.83 6.14
N GLU A 94 0.13 -13.51 7.22
CA GLU A 94 -0.29 -14.87 7.58
C GLU A 94 -1.81 -14.94 7.83
N ASP A 95 -2.36 -13.98 8.58
CA ASP A 95 -3.79 -13.91 8.90
C ASP A 95 -4.65 -13.65 7.66
N ARG A 96 -4.16 -12.84 6.72
CA ARG A 96 -4.92 -12.48 5.51
C ARG A 96 -4.89 -13.57 4.45
N LEU A 97 -3.81 -14.33 4.32
CA LEU A 97 -3.61 -15.34 3.28
C LEU A 97 -4.73 -16.39 3.16
N PRO A 98 -5.24 -17.02 4.24
CA PRO A 98 -6.25 -18.07 4.12
C PRO A 98 -7.62 -17.56 3.63
N ILE A 99 -7.92 -16.28 3.86
CA ILE A 99 -9.21 -15.65 3.56
C ILE A 99 -9.17 -14.73 2.32
N GLU A 100 -8.07 -14.72 1.58
CA GLU A 100 -7.96 -13.97 0.33
C GLU A 100 -8.38 -14.85 -0.86
N GLU A 101 -9.35 -14.34 -1.62
CA GLU A 101 -9.95 -15.03 -2.77
C GLU A 101 -9.21 -14.72 -4.08
N ARG A 102 -8.56 -13.56 -4.19
CA ARG A 102 -7.92 -13.11 -5.43
C ARG A 102 -6.53 -13.71 -5.56
N ALA A 103 -6.31 -14.52 -6.59
CA ALA A 103 -5.05 -15.22 -6.84
C ALA A 103 -3.81 -14.29 -6.79
N LEU A 104 -3.86 -13.14 -7.48
CA LEU A 104 -2.76 -12.17 -7.49
C LEU A 104 -2.44 -11.64 -6.08
N VAL A 105 -3.46 -11.40 -5.26
CA VAL A 105 -3.26 -10.93 -3.89
C VAL A 105 -2.70 -12.06 -3.01
N ARG A 106 -3.14 -13.30 -3.20
CA ARG A 106 -2.55 -14.47 -2.49
C ARG A 106 -1.07 -14.63 -2.83
N GLU A 107 -0.70 -14.49 -4.10
CA GLU A 107 0.70 -14.53 -4.52
C GLU A 107 1.51 -13.40 -3.88
N ALA A 108 0.97 -12.17 -3.86
CA ALA A 108 1.61 -11.04 -3.21
C ALA A 108 1.79 -11.26 -1.69
N LEU A 109 0.80 -11.83 -1.00
CA LEU A 109 0.87 -12.19 0.42
C LEU A 109 1.96 -13.25 0.66
N GLN A 110 1.98 -14.32 -0.14
CA GLN A 110 2.99 -15.38 -0.06
C GLN A 110 4.40 -14.85 -0.33
N ARG A 111 4.57 -14.05 -1.38
CA ARG A 111 5.84 -13.40 -1.68
C ARG A 111 6.26 -12.46 -0.56
N GLY A 112 5.33 -11.70 0.00
CA GLY A 112 5.59 -10.86 1.16
C GLY A 112 6.17 -11.69 2.31
N LEU A 113 5.56 -12.83 2.63
CA LEU A 113 6.03 -13.75 3.67
C LEU A 113 7.43 -14.33 3.38
N THR A 114 7.81 -14.52 2.11
CA THR A 114 9.18 -14.93 1.77
C THR A 114 10.22 -13.83 1.97
N LEU A 115 9.80 -12.56 1.92
CA LEU A 115 10.68 -11.40 2.10
C LEU A 115 10.83 -10.99 3.56
N VAL A 116 9.85 -11.31 4.41
CA VAL A 116 9.96 -11.07 5.84
C VAL A 116 10.88 -12.13 6.45
N GLU A 117 12.15 -11.77 6.67
CA GLU A 117 13.10 -12.63 7.40
C GLU A 117 12.60 -12.93 8.82
N PRO A 118 12.90 -14.13 9.37
CA PRO A 118 12.51 -14.53 10.72
C PRO A 118 13.13 -13.68 11.84
#